data_AF-A0A1L9GW33-F1
#
_entry.id   AF-A0A1L9GW33-F1
#
_cell.length_a   1.000
_cell.length_b   1.000
_cell.length_c   1.000
_cell.angle_alpha   90.00
_cell.angle_beta   90.00
_cell.angle_gamma   90.00
#
_symmetry.space_group_name_H-M   'P 1'
#
loop_
_entity.id
_entity.type
_entity.pdbx_description
1 polymer ?
#
loop_
_entity_poly.entity_id
_entity_poly.type
_entity_poly.pdbx_seq_one_letter_code
_entity_poly.pdbx_strand_id
1 'polypeptide(L)'
;MEKLKKGRKYSAMVLKIHGSYYVYEYKDWIDRQTKRRHSERLYIGKIEENGTFVAKERSKLPGKPINLEQYMKMKYKDTSFITDKATVPDSIDSAVLTAMSMDGRASASDIAKSIGIKSYEASYRMEKLRKEYSIRPTINIRPTTFGFSRFLILAKFINGRPSAEKLKVLLENEQRVQLVLLMKGDYDLAIYVIAEDIPKLENMVYKIRSNTVFSNYRSVWNVSYLYEAFGWFVLTRDVFFELIKDRVWQKSKESPKKLHDQLFKSEYAVMRELSKDCSINFSDIDKAYGLNEGSAQYTYHKLLERKTIEGATICMQEPHCKYSALIYIEQEDVVAFNKTKKAYFKNVISEGQRPTNRFAYIADTSSPYGIITLAPIYTDDELEEMLGEFREQVKGITIKYSIITNQLLGNIGFRRYDMKTTGTYKIAYSEK
;
A
#
# COMPACT_ATOMS: atom_id res chain seq x y z
N MET A 1 37.44 -31.95 -22.85
CA MET A 1 38.34 -31.11 -22.05
C MET A 1 39.27 -30.23 -22.87
N GLU A 2 39.96 -30.75 -23.90
CA GLU A 2 40.84 -29.93 -24.75
C GLU A 2 40.12 -28.76 -25.44
N LYS A 3 38.88 -28.97 -25.93
CA LYS A 3 38.03 -27.91 -26.48
C LYS A 3 37.68 -26.80 -25.48
N LEU A 4 37.61 -27.09 -24.17
CA LEU A 4 37.28 -26.10 -23.12
C LEU A 4 38.50 -25.28 -22.68
N LYS A 5 39.72 -25.76 -22.94
CA LYS A 5 40.97 -25.05 -22.62
C LYS A 5 41.36 -24.04 -23.70
N LYS A 6 40.88 -24.21 -24.94
CA LYS A 6 41.18 -23.31 -26.06
C LYS A 6 40.49 -21.94 -25.84
N GLY A 7 41.28 -20.87 -25.79
CA GLY A 7 40.78 -19.49 -25.74
C GLY A 7 40.41 -18.95 -24.34
N ARG A 8 40.81 -19.62 -23.25
CA ARG A 8 40.51 -19.17 -21.89
C ARG A 8 41.75 -18.65 -21.14
N LYS A 9 41.54 -17.61 -20.34
CA LYS A 9 42.60 -16.89 -19.62
C LYS A 9 43.13 -17.65 -18.39
N TYR A 10 42.34 -18.59 -17.85
CA TYR A 10 42.67 -19.36 -16.64
C TYR A 10 42.50 -20.86 -16.88
N SER A 11 43.17 -21.69 -16.08
CA SER A 11 43.09 -23.16 -16.20
C SER A 11 41.73 -23.68 -15.76
N ALA A 12 41.04 -24.38 -16.66
CA ALA A 12 39.77 -25.04 -16.38
C ALA A 12 39.97 -26.50 -15.91
N MET A 13 39.22 -26.90 -14.89
CA MET A 13 39.20 -28.24 -14.31
C MET A 13 37.76 -28.77 -14.22
N VAL A 14 37.60 -30.09 -14.38
CA VAL A 14 36.30 -30.77 -14.19
C VAL A 14 36.34 -31.53 -12.86
N LEU A 15 35.29 -31.37 -12.07
CA LEU A 15 35.08 -32.09 -10.81
C LEU A 15 33.78 -32.87 -10.91
N LYS A 16 33.81 -34.14 -10.48
CA LYS A 16 32.59 -34.96 -10.34
C LYS A 16 32.04 -34.79 -8.93
N ILE A 17 30.83 -34.26 -8.81
CA ILE A 17 30.14 -34.04 -7.53
C ILE A 17 28.76 -34.68 -7.64
N HIS A 18 28.43 -35.60 -6.72
CA HIS A 18 27.16 -36.33 -6.70
C HIS A 18 26.70 -36.88 -8.06
N GLY A 19 27.60 -37.57 -8.78
CA GLY A 19 27.30 -38.19 -10.09
C GLY A 19 27.38 -37.25 -11.29
N SER A 20 27.30 -35.93 -11.08
CA SER A 20 27.34 -34.91 -12.13
C SER A 20 28.73 -34.31 -12.31
N TYR A 21 29.07 -33.89 -13.54
CA TYR A 21 30.37 -33.28 -13.86
C TYR A 21 30.24 -31.76 -13.94
N TYR A 22 31.01 -31.05 -13.14
CA TYR A 22 31.00 -29.58 -13.07
C TYR A 22 32.36 -29.02 -13.47
N VAL A 23 32.37 -27.89 -14.16
CA VAL A 23 33.60 -27.24 -14.64
C VAL A 23 33.85 -25.97 -13.84
N TYR A 24 35.10 -25.77 -13.44
CA TYR A 24 35.56 -24.62 -12.66
C TYR A 24 36.82 -24.00 -13.30
N GLU A 25 36.99 -22.70 -13.14
CA GLU A 25 38.24 -22.00 -13.42
C GLU A 25 38.92 -21.55 -12.13
N TYR A 26 40.25 -21.65 -12.10
CA TYR A 26 41.07 -21.21 -10.98
C TYR A 26 41.74 -19.89 -11.31
N LYS A 27 41.42 -18.87 -10.51
CA LYS A 27 42.09 -17.59 -10.60
C LYS A 27 43.01 -17.45 -9.39
N ASP A 28 44.31 -17.49 -9.66
CA ASP A 28 45.33 -17.20 -8.66
C ASP A 28 45.77 -15.75 -8.79
N TRP A 29 45.90 -15.06 -7.66
CA TRP A 29 46.56 -13.76 -7.61
C TRP A 29 47.27 -13.57 -6.28
N ILE A 30 48.23 -12.66 -6.25
CA ILE A 30 48.94 -12.28 -5.03
C ILE A 30 48.39 -10.92 -4.61
N ASP A 31 47.92 -10.83 -3.38
CA ASP A 31 47.46 -9.56 -2.80
C ASP A 31 48.68 -8.63 -2.62
N ARG A 32 48.60 -7.44 -3.23
CA ARG A 32 49.71 -6.47 -3.23
C ARG A 32 49.97 -5.85 -1.86
N GLN A 33 48.98 -5.80 -0.96
CA GLN A 33 49.16 -5.25 0.38
C GLN A 33 49.66 -6.30 1.37
N THR A 34 49.16 -7.54 1.28
CA THR A 34 49.48 -8.59 2.27
C THR A 34 50.54 -9.60 1.80
N LYS A 35 50.95 -9.53 0.51
CA LYS A 35 51.86 -10.48 -0.17
C LYS A 35 51.44 -11.95 -0.08
N ARG A 36 50.20 -12.25 0.33
CA ARG A 36 49.66 -13.61 0.39
C ARG A 36 49.09 -14.03 -0.96
N ARG A 37 49.26 -15.31 -1.30
CA ARG A 37 48.69 -15.91 -2.52
C ARG A 37 47.25 -16.33 -2.25
N HIS A 38 46.33 -15.80 -3.03
CA HIS A 38 44.91 -16.14 -3.01
C HIS A 38 44.56 -16.94 -4.27
N SER A 39 43.73 -17.95 -4.10
CA SER A 39 43.19 -18.77 -5.18
C SER A 39 41.67 -18.81 -5.04
N GLU A 40 40.96 -18.41 -6.09
CA GLU A 40 39.49 -18.44 -6.14
C GLU A 40 39.03 -19.44 -7.21
N ARG A 41 38.06 -20.28 -6.82
CA ARG A 41 37.41 -21.26 -7.69
C ARG A 41 36.12 -20.68 -8.24
N LEU A 42 36.07 -20.45 -9.55
CA LEU A 42 34.91 -19.86 -10.22
C LEU A 42 34.15 -20.95 -10.97
N TYR A 43 32.91 -21.21 -10.57
CA TYR A 43 32.02 -22.13 -11.28
C TYR A 43 31.62 -21.55 -12.64
N ILE A 44 31.82 -22.32 -13.70
CA ILE A 44 31.63 -21.87 -15.08
C ILE A 44 30.59 -22.68 -15.87
N GLY A 45 30.10 -23.80 -15.35
CA GLY A 45 29.05 -24.60 -16.00
C GLY A 45 29.14 -26.09 -15.66
N LYS A 46 28.16 -26.87 -16.14
CA LYS A 46 28.11 -28.32 -15.96
C LYS A 46 28.25 -29.06 -17.29
N ILE A 47 28.63 -30.33 -17.23
CA ILE A 47 28.64 -31.23 -18.38
C ILE A 47 27.49 -32.21 -18.17
N GLU A 48 26.55 -32.21 -19.11
CA GLU A 48 25.40 -33.13 -19.10
C GLU A 48 25.85 -34.56 -19.41
N GLU A 49 24.99 -35.55 -19.16
CA GLU A 49 25.31 -36.97 -19.34
C GLU A 49 25.72 -37.33 -20.78
N ASN A 50 25.23 -36.59 -21.77
CA ASN A 50 25.61 -36.74 -23.18
C ASN A 50 26.97 -36.10 -23.55
N GLY A 51 27.72 -35.58 -22.57
CA GLY A 51 29.02 -34.96 -22.75
C GLY A 51 28.99 -33.49 -23.20
N THR A 52 27.80 -32.89 -23.30
CA THR A 52 27.65 -31.47 -23.70
C THR A 52 27.92 -30.54 -22.52
N PHE A 53 28.79 -29.55 -22.73
CA PHE A 53 29.03 -28.51 -21.74
C PHE A 53 27.95 -27.43 -21.80
N VAL A 54 27.24 -27.22 -20.70
CA VAL A 54 26.29 -26.14 -20.49
C VAL A 54 26.95 -25.09 -19.61
N ALA A 55 27.25 -23.93 -20.20
CA ALA A 55 27.85 -22.82 -19.45
C ALA A 55 26.89 -22.35 -18.35
N LYS A 56 27.45 -21.93 -17.21
CA LYS A 56 26.70 -21.23 -16.18
C LYS A 56 26.07 -20.00 -16.83
N GLU A 57 24.75 -19.95 -16.87
CA GLU A 57 24.05 -18.72 -17.23
C GLU A 57 24.53 -17.63 -16.29
N ARG A 58 25.21 -16.62 -16.86
CA ARG A 58 25.34 -15.36 -16.16
C ARG A 58 23.92 -14.84 -16.06
N SER A 59 23.29 -14.99 -14.89
CA SER A 59 22.33 -14.01 -14.44
C SER A 59 23.01 -12.67 -14.67
N LYS A 60 22.61 -11.99 -15.75
CA LYS A 60 22.97 -10.60 -15.95
C LYS A 60 22.23 -9.92 -14.83
N LEU A 61 22.88 -9.75 -13.68
CA LEU A 61 22.49 -8.71 -12.73
C LEU A 61 22.40 -7.45 -13.60
N PRO A 62 21.19 -6.91 -13.82
CA PRO A 62 21.07 -5.68 -14.59
C PRO A 62 21.90 -4.65 -13.84
N GLY A 63 22.73 -3.89 -14.56
CA GLY A 63 23.49 -2.79 -13.97
C GLY A 63 22.55 -1.95 -13.11
N LYS A 64 23.00 -1.56 -11.91
CA LYS A 64 22.22 -0.74 -10.97
C LYS A 64 21.62 0.43 -11.75
N PRO A 65 20.30 0.53 -11.92
CA PRO A 65 19.71 1.52 -12.80
C PRO A 65 19.97 2.92 -12.25
N ILE A 66 20.47 3.81 -13.12
CA ILE A 66 20.96 5.14 -12.75
C ILE A 66 19.79 6.06 -12.39
N ASN A 67 18.60 5.84 -12.97
CA ASN A 67 17.39 6.60 -12.68
C ASN A 67 16.12 5.72 -12.61
N LEU A 68 14.99 6.35 -12.28
CA LEU A 68 13.69 5.70 -12.12
C LEU A 68 13.22 5.07 -13.43
N GLU A 69 13.31 5.81 -14.55
CA GLU A 69 12.90 5.38 -15.88
C GLU A 69 13.63 4.11 -16.37
N GLN A 70 14.95 4.03 -16.17
CA GLN A 70 15.75 2.85 -16.51
C GLN A 70 15.39 1.64 -15.64
N TYR A 71 15.03 1.85 -14.37
CA TYR A 71 14.56 0.78 -13.51
C TYR A 71 13.19 0.25 -13.93
N MET A 72 12.30 1.14 -14.38
CA MET A 72 11.00 0.73 -14.94
C MET A 72 11.24 -0.17 -16.17
N LYS A 73 12.03 0.30 -17.15
CA LYS A 73 12.36 -0.49 -18.37
C LYS A 73 13.02 -1.84 -18.07
N MET A 74 13.78 -1.94 -16.98
CA MET A 74 14.39 -3.20 -16.53
C MET A 74 13.40 -4.13 -15.82
N LYS A 75 12.63 -3.64 -14.84
CA LYS A 75 11.69 -4.47 -14.06
C LYS A 75 10.55 -5.01 -14.94
N TYR A 76 10.09 -4.23 -15.92
CA TYR A 76 8.99 -4.61 -16.79
C TYR A 76 9.37 -5.53 -17.96
N LYS A 77 10.67 -5.71 -18.26
CA LYS A 77 11.13 -6.72 -19.23
C LYS A 77 11.04 -8.16 -18.68
N ASP A 78 11.16 -8.34 -17.37
CA ASP A 78 11.14 -9.66 -16.72
C ASP A 78 9.73 -10.09 -16.27
N THR A 79 8.72 -9.20 -16.32
CA THR A 79 7.32 -9.52 -15.99
C THR A 79 6.48 -9.86 -17.22
N SER A 80 7.00 -10.71 -18.13
CA SER A 80 6.24 -11.27 -19.26
C SER A 80 5.12 -12.25 -18.84
N PHE A 81 4.66 -12.17 -17.59
CA PHE A 81 3.51 -12.91 -17.04
C PHE A 81 2.36 -11.98 -16.59
N ILE A 82 2.47 -10.65 -16.78
CA ILE A 82 1.31 -9.76 -16.65
C ILE A 82 0.56 -9.82 -17.99
N THR A 83 -0.56 -10.53 -18.00
CA THR A 83 -1.48 -10.59 -19.14
C THR A 83 -1.80 -9.18 -19.65
N ASP A 84 -1.67 -8.99 -20.97
CA ASP A 84 -1.89 -7.76 -21.77
C ASP A 84 -3.30 -7.12 -21.68
N LYS A 85 -4.12 -7.46 -20.68
CA LYS A 85 -5.40 -6.80 -20.42
C LYS A 85 -5.62 -6.68 -18.92
N ALA A 86 -5.32 -5.50 -18.36
CA ALA A 86 -6.23 -4.99 -17.34
C ALA A 86 -7.60 -4.88 -18.03
N THR A 87 -8.54 -5.77 -17.72
CA THR A 87 -9.89 -5.71 -18.29
C THR A 87 -10.52 -4.41 -17.80
N VAL A 88 -10.56 -3.40 -18.66
CA VAL A 88 -11.27 -2.16 -18.35
C VAL A 88 -12.72 -2.55 -18.06
N PRO A 89 -13.26 -2.22 -16.86
CA PRO A 89 -14.63 -2.57 -16.55
C PRO A 89 -15.57 -1.85 -17.52
N ASP A 90 -16.59 -2.55 -18.01
CA ASP A 90 -17.65 -1.90 -18.77
C ASP A 90 -18.45 -0.93 -17.87
N SER A 91 -19.42 -0.22 -18.45
CA SER A 91 -20.21 0.76 -17.69
C SER A 91 -21.04 0.14 -16.56
N ILE A 92 -21.54 -1.10 -16.74
CA ILE A 92 -22.32 -1.81 -15.74
C ILE A 92 -21.40 -2.34 -14.64
N ASP A 93 -20.26 -2.94 -15.00
CA ASP A 93 -19.22 -3.37 -14.06
C ASP A 93 -18.75 -2.17 -13.22
N SER A 94 -18.52 -1.02 -13.86
CA SER A 94 -18.16 0.22 -13.15
C SER A 94 -19.26 0.66 -12.17
N ALA A 95 -20.53 0.59 -12.56
CA ALA A 95 -21.66 0.92 -11.68
C ALA A 95 -21.79 -0.07 -10.51
N VAL A 96 -21.59 -1.37 -10.75
CA VAL A 96 -21.58 -2.41 -9.71
C VAL A 96 -20.42 -2.19 -8.74
N LEU A 97 -19.21 -1.92 -9.24
CA LEU A 97 -18.06 -1.57 -8.40
C LEU A 97 -18.32 -0.32 -7.55
N THR A 98 -18.97 0.69 -8.13
CA THR A 98 -19.38 1.88 -7.39
C THR A 98 -20.38 1.55 -6.30
N ALA A 99 -21.44 0.80 -6.60
CA ALA A 99 -22.46 0.43 -5.62
C ALA A 99 -21.87 -0.40 -4.46
N MET A 100 -21.02 -1.40 -4.76
CA MET A 100 -20.31 -2.17 -3.74
C MET A 100 -19.36 -1.29 -2.91
N SER A 101 -18.71 -0.30 -3.52
CA SER A 101 -17.84 0.64 -2.82
C SER A 101 -18.59 1.58 -1.89
N MET A 102 -19.82 1.95 -2.24
CA MET A 102 -20.70 2.79 -1.44
C MET A 102 -21.31 2.04 -0.26
N ASP A 103 -21.62 0.75 -0.45
CA ASP A 103 -22.05 -0.15 0.62
C ASP A 103 -21.54 -1.58 0.39
N GLY A 104 -20.50 -1.96 1.14
CA GLY A 104 -19.91 -3.29 1.08
C GLY A 104 -20.82 -4.42 1.59
N ARG A 105 -21.96 -4.08 2.21
CA ARG A 105 -22.97 -5.03 2.70
C ARG A 105 -24.20 -5.12 1.79
N ALA A 106 -24.28 -4.32 0.73
CA ALA A 106 -25.43 -4.31 -0.15
C ALA A 106 -25.68 -5.68 -0.81
N SER A 107 -26.94 -6.10 -0.86
CA SER A 107 -27.32 -7.32 -1.54
C SER A 107 -27.30 -7.13 -3.06
N ALA A 108 -27.20 -8.24 -3.81
CA ALA A 108 -27.34 -8.19 -5.27
C ALA A 108 -28.67 -7.57 -5.72
N SER A 109 -29.74 -7.74 -4.94
CA SER A 109 -31.04 -7.14 -5.22
C SER A 109 -31.03 -5.63 -5.04
N ASP A 110 -30.38 -5.12 -3.99
CA ASP A 110 -30.27 -3.68 -3.75
C ASP A 110 -29.44 -3.00 -4.83
N ILE A 111 -28.30 -3.62 -5.19
CA ILE A 111 -27.42 -3.16 -6.26
C ILE A 111 -28.17 -3.16 -7.59
N ALA A 112 -28.86 -4.25 -7.92
CA ALA A 112 -29.65 -4.38 -9.15
C ALA A 112 -30.71 -3.27 -9.27
N LYS A 113 -31.45 -3.02 -8.18
CA LYS A 113 -32.45 -1.95 -8.11
C LYS A 113 -31.83 -0.56 -8.31
N SER A 114 -30.67 -0.31 -7.71
CA SER A 114 -30.00 1.00 -7.81
C SER A 114 -29.46 1.31 -9.21
N ILE A 115 -29.07 0.29 -9.99
CA ILE A 115 -28.45 0.45 -11.32
C ILE A 115 -29.46 0.19 -12.46
N GLY A 116 -30.59 -0.46 -12.17
CA GLY A 116 -31.62 -0.77 -13.16
C GLY A 116 -31.37 -2.07 -13.95
N ILE A 117 -30.76 -3.07 -13.32
CA ILE A 117 -30.49 -4.39 -13.92
C ILE A 117 -31.24 -5.50 -13.17
N LYS A 118 -31.18 -6.74 -13.68
CA LYS A 118 -31.80 -7.89 -13.02
C LYS A 118 -30.91 -8.40 -11.87
N SER A 119 -31.53 -8.88 -10.78
CA SER A 119 -30.81 -9.36 -9.58
C SER A 119 -29.79 -10.48 -9.89
N TYR A 120 -30.12 -11.42 -10.79
CA TYR A 120 -29.17 -12.46 -11.20
C TYR A 120 -27.95 -11.90 -11.94
N GLU A 121 -28.13 -10.83 -12.73
CA GLU A 121 -27.05 -10.19 -13.46
C GLU A 121 -26.13 -9.43 -12.50
N ALA A 122 -26.70 -8.70 -11.54
CA ALA A 122 -25.93 -8.06 -10.47
C ALA A 122 -25.13 -9.09 -9.67
N SER A 123 -25.75 -10.19 -9.26
CA SER A 123 -25.09 -11.28 -8.53
C SER A 123 -23.92 -11.87 -9.31
N TYR A 124 -24.13 -12.19 -10.58
CA TYR A 124 -23.07 -12.70 -11.47
C TYR A 124 -21.90 -11.71 -11.59
N ARG A 125 -22.19 -10.42 -11.84
CA ARG A 125 -21.16 -9.38 -11.97
C ARG A 125 -20.42 -9.15 -10.66
N MET A 126 -21.11 -9.11 -9.52
CA MET A 126 -20.48 -8.99 -8.20
C MET A 126 -19.47 -10.12 -7.96
N GLU A 127 -19.85 -11.38 -8.23
CA GLU A 127 -18.96 -12.52 -8.06
C GLU A 127 -17.78 -12.52 -9.03
N LYS A 128 -18.02 -12.14 -10.29
CA LYS A 128 -16.96 -11.93 -11.29
C LYS A 128 -15.96 -10.89 -10.79
N LEU A 129 -16.42 -9.71 -10.42
CA LEU A 129 -15.58 -8.57 -10.01
C LEU A 129 -14.85 -8.84 -8.69
N ARG A 130 -15.50 -9.55 -7.75
CA ARG A 130 -14.87 -9.97 -6.49
C ARG A 130 -13.65 -10.84 -6.73
N LYS A 131 -13.77 -11.80 -7.64
CA LYS A 131 -12.67 -12.68 -8.03
C LYS A 131 -11.63 -11.94 -8.84
N GLU A 132 -12.06 -11.12 -9.79
CA GLU A 132 -11.16 -10.39 -10.70
C GLU A 132 -10.25 -9.40 -9.96
N TYR A 133 -10.76 -8.64 -8.99
CA TYR A 133 -9.98 -7.62 -8.29
C TYR A 133 -9.58 -8.01 -6.87
N SER A 134 -9.75 -9.28 -6.51
CA SER A 134 -9.53 -9.80 -5.15
C SER A 134 -10.21 -8.90 -4.10
N ILE A 135 -11.50 -8.64 -4.29
CA ILE A 135 -12.26 -7.66 -3.50
C ILE A 135 -12.62 -8.24 -2.14
N ARG A 136 -12.29 -7.50 -1.08
CA ARG A 136 -12.70 -7.82 0.29
C ARG A 136 -13.67 -6.76 0.84
N PRO A 137 -14.87 -7.15 1.28
CA PRO A 137 -15.78 -6.24 2.00
C PRO A 137 -15.22 -5.90 3.39
N THR A 138 -15.34 -4.65 3.81
CA THR A 138 -14.76 -4.12 5.05
C THR A 138 -15.51 -2.89 5.53
N ILE A 139 -15.28 -2.46 6.76
CA ILE A 139 -15.72 -1.14 7.24
C ILE A 139 -14.59 -0.11 7.20
N ASN A 140 -14.98 1.16 7.08
CA ASN A 140 -14.09 2.30 7.29
C ASN A 140 -14.26 2.84 8.71
N ILE A 141 -13.20 2.74 9.51
CA ILE A 141 -13.17 3.21 10.91
C ILE A 141 -12.43 4.54 10.96
N ARG A 142 -12.97 5.49 11.72
CA ARG A 142 -12.35 6.79 11.98
C ARG A 142 -11.49 6.73 13.26
N PRO A 143 -10.14 6.72 13.18
CA PRO A 143 -9.26 6.61 14.35
C PRO A 143 -9.40 7.76 15.34
N THR A 144 -9.75 8.95 14.84
CA THR A 144 -9.89 10.16 15.67
C THR A 144 -11.02 10.04 16.69
N THR A 145 -12.01 9.16 16.47
CA THR A 145 -13.05 8.87 17.46
C THR A 145 -12.53 8.11 18.70
N PHE A 146 -11.32 7.56 18.62
CA PHE A 146 -10.60 6.96 19.74
C PHE A 146 -9.43 7.84 20.22
N GLY A 147 -9.39 9.10 19.80
CA GLY A 147 -8.30 10.02 20.14
C GLY A 147 -6.97 9.68 19.45
N PHE A 148 -6.98 8.98 18.32
CA PHE A 148 -5.78 8.84 17.50
C PHE A 148 -5.75 9.86 16.37
N SER A 149 -4.65 10.59 16.28
CA SER A 149 -4.26 11.39 15.14
C SER A 149 -3.52 10.55 14.11
N ARG A 150 -3.61 10.97 12.84
CA ARG A 150 -3.01 10.28 11.70
C ARG A 150 -1.77 11.03 11.24
N PHE A 151 -0.71 10.29 10.95
CA PHE A 151 0.55 10.86 10.47
C PHE A 151 1.09 10.04 9.31
N LEU A 152 1.80 10.72 8.42
CA LEU A 152 2.60 10.09 7.39
C LEU A 152 4.07 10.44 7.63
N ILE A 153 4.90 9.41 7.62
CA ILE A 153 6.33 9.53 7.70
C ILE A 153 6.90 9.21 6.32
N LEU A 154 7.59 10.16 5.71
CA LEU A 154 8.32 9.95 4.46
C LEU A 154 9.82 9.99 4.75
N ALA A 155 10.54 8.95 4.34
CA ALA A 155 11.99 8.89 4.54
C ALA A 155 12.74 8.74 3.21
N LYS A 156 13.84 9.48 3.10
CA LYS A 156 14.82 9.40 2.01
C LYS A 156 16.15 8.92 2.55
N PHE A 157 16.68 7.81 2.04
CA PHE A 157 18.00 7.32 2.44
C PHE A 157 19.10 7.88 1.54
N ILE A 158 20.21 8.27 2.14
CA ILE A 158 21.33 8.95 1.46
C ILE A 158 22.38 7.92 1.03
N ASN A 159 22.71 6.94 1.89
CA ASN A 159 23.77 5.97 1.66
C ASN A 159 23.28 4.52 1.78
N GLY A 160 22.61 4.04 0.72
CA GLY A 160 22.00 2.72 0.72
C GLY A 160 20.63 2.73 1.40
N ARG A 161 20.06 1.56 1.68
CA ARG A 161 18.78 1.43 2.38
C ARG A 161 18.69 0.08 3.09
N PRO A 162 17.89 -0.03 4.18
CA PRO A 162 17.61 -1.30 4.82
C PRO A 162 16.92 -2.28 3.85
N SER A 163 17.06 -3.59 4.08
CA SER A 163 16.34 -4.59 3.27
C SER A 163 14.86 -4.63 3.64
N ALA A 164 14.03 -5.04 2.68
CA ALA A 164 12.58 -5.13 2.85
C ALA A 164 12.18 -6.04 4.02
N GLU A 165 12.88 -7.16 4.18
CA GLU A 165 12.65 -8.16 5.23
C GLU A 165 12.94 -7.59 6.60
N LYS A 166 14.08 -6.90 6.77
CA LYS A 166 14.46 -6.26 8.03
C LYS A 166 13.48 -5.16 8.42
N LEU A 167 13.04 -4.35 7.45
CA LEU A 167 12.03 -3.30 7.69
C LEU A 167 10.69 -3.89 8.11
N LYS A 168 10.24 -4.95 7.42
CA LYS A 168 8.99 -5.62 7.76
C LYS A 168 9.02 -6.15 9.18
N VAL A 169 10.04 -6.94 9.54
CA VAL A 169 10.17 -7.54 10.89
C VAL A 169 10.18 -6.47 11.99
N LEU A 170 10.91 -5.36 11.78
CA LEU A 170 10.97 -4.29 12.76
C LEU A 170 9.63 -3.57 12.94
N LEU A 171 8.96 -3.22 11.85
CA LEU A 171 7.76 -2.38 11.86
C LEU A 171 6.47 -3.17 12.12
N GLU A 172 6.48 -4.48 11.92
CA GLU A 172 5.30 -5.34 12.10
C GLU A 172 4.83 -5.37 13.56
N ASN A 173 5.74 -5.28 14.52
CA ASN A 173 5.39 -5.30 15.94
C ASN A 173 4.91 -3.94 16.50
N GLU A 174 5.13 -2.84 15.78
CA GLU A 174 4.63 -1.54 16.22
C GLU A 174 3.15 -1.40 15.84
N GLN A 175 2.29 -1.45 16.86
CA GLN A 175 0.83 -1.42 16.71
C GLN A 175 0.32 -0.12 16.08
N ARG A 176 1.06 0.98 16.22
CA ARG A 176 0.74 2.29 15.64
C ARG A 176 1.04 2.38 14.15
N VAL A 177 1.92 1.54 13.61
CA VAL A 177 2.21 1.48 12.18
C VAL A 177 1.04 0.79 11.48
N GLN A 178 0.43 1.44 10.50
CA GLN A 178 -0.75 0.90 9.81
C GLN A 178 -0.48 0.54 8.34
N LEU A 179 0.47 1.23 7.71
CA LEU A 179 0.93 0.91 6.34
C LEU A 179 2.42 1.19 6.22
N VAL A 180 3.12 0.35 5.47
CA VAL A 180 4.52 0.58 5.11
C VAL A 180 4.72 0.33 3.62
N LEU A 181 5.21 1.34 2.90
CA LEU A 181 5.46 1.30 1.47
C LEU A 181 6.94 1.56 1.18
N LEU A 182 7.57 0.66 0.44
CA LEU A 182 8.88 0.90 -0.16
C LEU A 182 8.72 1.55 -1.51
N MET A 183 9.48 2.60 -1.76
CA MET A 183 9.31 3.43 -2.94
C MET A 183 10.64 3.71 -3.64
N LYS A 184 10.54 4.26 -4.85
CA LYS A 184 11.67 4.80 -5.60
C LYS A 184 11.28 6.15 -6.19
N GLY A 185 12.03 7.19 -5.87
CA GLY A 185 11.79 8.56 -6.31
C GLY A 185 12.35 9.55 -5.30
N ASP A 186 11.63 10.65 -5.05
CA ASP A 186 11.97 11.65 -4.02
C ASP A 186 12.06 11.06 -2.60
N TYR A 187 11.29 10.01 -2.32
CA TYR A 187 11.27 9.27 -1.07
C TYR A 187 11.44 7.77 -1.33
N ASP A 188 12.06 7.08 -0.39
CA ASP A 188 12.33 5.63 -0.48
C ASP A 188 11.41 4.79 0.41
N LEU A 189 10.77 5.42 1.41
CA LEU A 189 9.92 4.76 2.39
C LEU A 189 8.77 5.70 2.81
N ALA A 190 7.55 5.18 2.83
CA ALA A 190 6.41 5.83 3.46
C ALA A 190 5.85 4.94 4.57
N ILE A 191 5.60 5.52 5.74
CA ILE A 191 4.99 4.83 6.89
C ILE A 191 3.77 5.65 7.31
N TYR A 192 2.58 5.07 7.17
CA TYR A 192 1.38 5.66 7.74
C TYR A 192 1.23 5.15 9.17
N VAL A 193 1.12 6.06 10.12
CA VAL A 193 1.01 5.77 11.54
C VAL A 193 -0.16 6.49 12.17
N ILE A 194 -0.68 5.91 13.24
CA ILE A 194 -1.65 6.56 14.12
C ILE A 194 -1.02 6.75 15.50
N ALA A 195 -1.27 7.87 16.16
CA ALA A 195 -0.75 8.13 17.50
C ALA A 195 -1.71 9.00 18.31
N GLU A 196 -1.75 8.79 19.61
CA GLU A 196 -2.67 9.51 20.50
C GLU A 196 -2.29 10.98 20.66
N ASP A 197 -0.99 11.27 20.64
CA ASP A 197 -0.43 12.59 20.84
C ASP A 197 0.96 12.69 20.17
N ILE A 198 1.46 13.92 20.04
CA ILE A 198 2.77 14.22 19.44
C ILE A 198 3.91 13.58 20.26
N PRO A 199 3.96 13.65 21.60
CA PRO A 199 5.01 12.98 22.38
C PRO A 199 5.14 11.47 22.11
N LYS A 200 4.02 10.73 22.04
CA LYS A 200 4.03 9.30 21.73
C LYS A 200 4.51 9.03 20.31
N LEU A 201 4.08 9.87 19.35
CA LEU A 201 4.57 9.81 17.97
C LEU A 201 6.09 9.99 17.92
N GLU A 202 6.62 11.07 18.51
CA GLU A 202 8.05 11.38 18.49
C GLU A 202 8.88 10.30 19.18
N ASN A 203 8.41 9.79 20.33
CA ASN A 203 9.07 8.67 21.01
C ASN A 203 9.12 7.39 20.16
N MET A 204 8.03 7.07 19.46
CA MET A 204 7.98 5.94 18.54
C MET A 204 8.95 6.16 17.36
N VAL A 205 8.91 7.33 16.72
CA VAL A 205 9.79 7.67 15.59
C VAL A 205 11.26 7.61 16.03
N TYR A 206 11.59 8.14 17.20
CA TYR A 206 12.93 8.08 17.77
C TYR A 206 13.40 6.64 17.99
N LYS A 207 12.56 5.77 18.56
CA LYS A 207 12.88 4.34 18.75
C LYS A 207 13.11 3.62 17.43
N ILE A 208 12.26 3.87 16.42
CA ILE A 208 12.40 3.29 15.08
C ILE A 208 13.72 3.75 14.46
N ARG A 209 14.02 5.06 14.47
CA ARG A 209 15.24 5.63 13.88
C ARG A 209 16.52 5.18 14.58
N SER A 210 16.46 4.99 15.90
CA SER A 210 17.60 4.54 16.72
C SER A 210 17.87 3.04 16.60
N ASN A 211 16.95 2.26 16.03
CA ASN A 211 17.15 0.84 15.82
C ASN A 211 18.27 0.59 14.79
N THR A 212 19.09 -0.44 15.02
CA THR A 212 20.21 -0.83 14.14
C THR A 212 19.83 -1.07 12.68
N VAL A 213 18.56 -1.42 12.40
CA VAL A 213 18.05 -1.54 11.03
C VAL A 213 18.10 -0.19 10.30
N PHE A 214 17.84 0.92 10.99
CA PHE A 214 17.83 2.28 10.41
C PHE A 214 19.10 3.07 10.69
N SER A 215 19.69 2.95 11.88
CA SER A 215 20.81 3.79 12.34
C SER A 215 22.08 3.66 11.47
N ASN A 216 22.22 2.54 10.75
CA ASN A 216 23.32 2.30 9.81
C ASN A 216 23.20 3.12 8.50
N TYR A 217 22.06 3.76 8.26
CA TYR A 217 21.76 4.50 7.03
C TYR A 217 21.43 5.95 7.35
N ARG A 218 22.22 6.88 6.80
CA ARG A 218 21.90 8.30 6.83
C ARG A 218 20.60 8.53 6.07
N SER A 219 19.66 9.21 6.70
CA SER A 219 18.33 9.45 6.13
C SER A 219 17.73 10.77 6.62
N VAL A 220 16.86 11.33 5.78
CA VAL A 220 16.01 12.48 6.11
C VAL A 220 14.59 11.98 6.26
N TRP A 221 13.89 12.41 7.31
CA TRP A 221 12.55 11.96 7.67
C TRP A 221 11.63 13.17 7.80
N ASN A 222 10.55 13.18 7.02
CA ASN A 222 9.47 14.15 7.12
C ASN A 222 8.29 13.49 7.82
N VAL A 223 7.85 14.06 8.93
CA VAL A 223 6.70 13.56 9.70
C VAL A 223 5.57 14.59 9.59
N SER A 224 4.51 14.23 8.87
CA SER A 224 3.42 15.14 8.56
C SER A 224 2.13 14.67 9.24
N TYR A 225 1.42 15.59 9.90
CA TYR A 225 0.06 15.34 10.38
C TYR A 225 -0.93 15.37 9.22
N LEU A 226 -1.94 14.49 9.25
CA LEU A 226 -2.97 14.36 8.21
C LEU A 226 -4.34 14.77 8.74
N TYR A 227 -4.82 15.97 8.35
CA TYR A 227 -6.05 16.54 8.91
C TYR A 227 -7.30 16.17 8.10
N GLU A 228 -7.30 16.40 6.80
CA GLU A 228 -8.38 16.04 5.88
C GLU A 228 -7.86 14.97 4.92
N ALA A 229 -8.51 13.81 4.90
CA ALA A 229 -8.13 12.73 4.00
C ALA A 229 -9.35 12.18 3.26
N PHE A 230 -9.27 12.11 1.95
CA PHE A 230 -10.15 11.33 1.08
C PHE A 230 -9.46 10.02 0.72
N GLY A 231 -10.20 8.91 0.73
CA GLY A 231 -9.59 7.59 0.73
C GLY A 231 -9.05 7.22 2.11
N TRP A 232 -8.74 5.95 2.31
CA TRP A 232 -8.28 5.46 3.60
C TRP A 232 -7.26 4.35 3.40
N PHE A 233 -6.34 4.25 4.35
CA PHE A 233 -5.58 3.04 4.52
C PHE A 233 -6.43 2.10 5.36
N VAL A 234 -6.54 0.86 4.91
CA VAL A 234 -7.39 -0.10 5.60
C VAL A 234 -6.74 -0.43 6.94
N LEU A 235 -7.42 -0.08 8.03
CA LEU A 235 -7.02 -0.40 9.42
C LEU A 235 -7.32 -1.86 9.76
N THR A 236 -7.03 -2.77 8.84
CA THR A 236 -7.23 -4.23 9.00
C THR A 236 -6.15 -4.90 9.81
N ARG A 237 -5.08 -4.19 10.15
CA ARG A 237 -4.01 -4.80 10.94
C ARG A 237 -4.60 -5.17 12.30
N ASP A 238 -4.64 -6.47 12.60
CA ASP A 238 -5.13 -6.96 13.89
C ASP A 238 -4.44 -6.26 15.09
N VAL A 239 -3.19 -5.84 14.90
CA VAL A 239 -2.43 -5.08 15.91
C VAL A 239 -3.07 -3.73 16.29
N PHE A 240 -3.86 -3.10 15.41
CA PHE A 240 -4.65 -1.93 15.78
C PHE A 240 -5.70 -2.28 16.84
N PHE A 241 -6.36 -3.42 16.69
CA PHE A 241 -7.35 -3.88 17.67
C PHE A 241 -6.70 -4.29 18.99
N GLU A 242 -5.46 -4.77 18.98
CA GLU A 242 -4.72 -4.97 20.24
C GLU A 242 -4.40 -3.63 20.93
N LEU A 243 -4.11 -2.55 20.19
CA LEU A 243 -3.86 -1.22 20.77
C LEU A 243 -5.09 -0.63 21.50
N ILE A 244 -6.30 -0.91 21.01
CA ILE A 244 -7.55 -0.41 21.62
C ILE A 244 -8.20 -1.42 22.57
N LYS A 245 -7.67 -2.64 22.66
CA LYS A 245 -8.19 -3.70 23.54
C LYS A 245 -8.14 -3.30 25.01
N ASP A 246 -7.06 -2.61 25.41
CA ASP A 246 -6.88 -2.12 26.77
C ASP A 246 -7.90 -1.02 27.15
N ARG A 247 -8.59 -0.45 26.16
CA ARG A 247 -9.67 0.53 26.36
C ARG A 247 -11.04 -0.12 26.50
N VAL A 248 -11.16 -1.44 26.37
CA VAL A 248 -12.45 -2.14 26.51
C VAL A 248 -12.86 -2.13 27.98
N TRP A 249 -13.94 -1.42 28.28
CA TRP A 249 -14.50 -1.32 29.61
C TRP A 249 -15.02 -2.67 30.09
N GLN A 250 -14.62 -3.04 31.30
CA GLN A 250 -15.16 -4.16 32.04
C GLN A 250 -15.81 -3.63 33.32
N LYS A 251 -17.06 -4.03 33.56
CA LYS A 251 -17.77 -3.66 34.78
C LYS A 251 -17.10 -4.33 35.98
N SER A 252 -16.59 -3.55 36.91
CA SER A 252 -16.05 -4.03 38.18
C SER A 252 -16.61 -3.21 39.35
N LYS A 253 -16.34 -3.63 40.60
CA LYS A 253 -16.70 -2.84 41.78
C LYS A 253 -16.01 -1.47 41.80
N GLU A 254 -14.80 -1.39 41.23
CA GLU A 254 -13.97 -0.19 41.15
C GLU A 254 -14.29 0.69 39.94
N SER A 255 -14.78 0.09 38.84
CA SER A 255 -15.21 0.80 37.63
C SER A 255 -16.67 0.46 37.29
N PRO A 256 -17.64 0.99 38.06
CA PRO A 256 -19.06 0.67 37.85
C PRO A 256 -19.66 1.38 36.62
N LYS A 257 -19.02 2.44 36.13
CA LYS A 257 -19.43 3.22 34.95
C LYS A 257 -18.29 3.31 33.94
N LYS A 258 -18.66 3.22 32.66
CA LYS A 258 -17.77 3.44 31.52
C LYS A 258 -17.28 4.90 31.48
N LEU A 259 -15.98 5.10 31.32
CA LEU A 259 -15.39 6.41 31.03
C LEU A 259 -15.56 6.80 29.56
N HIS A 260 -15.44 8.10 29.25
CA HIS A 260 -15.68 8.64 27.91
C HIS A 260 -14.75 8.06 26.83
N ASP A 261 -13.51 7.71 27.19
CA ASP A 261 -12.46 7.19 26.31
C ASP A 261 -12.45 5.66 26.16
N GLN A 262 -13.30 4.96 26.92
CA GLN A 262 -13.39 3.51 26.91
C GLN A 262 -14.38 2.98 25.85
N LEU A 263 -14.33 1.68 25.56
CA LEU A 263 -15.16 0.99 24.58
C LEU A 263 -16.01 -0.09 25.23
N PHE A 264 -17.24 -0.27 24.77
CA PHE A 264 -18.01 -1.45 25.14
C PHE A 264 -17.44 -2.68 24.41
N LYS A 265 -17.61 -3.86 25.02
CA LYS A 265 -17.23 -5.14 24.40
C LYS A 265 -17.90 -5.34 23.03
N SER A 266 -19.17 -4.93 22.88
CA SER A 266 -19.88 -5.00 21.60
C SER A 266 -19.28 -4.06 20.55
N GLU A 267 -18.88 -2.85 20.93
CA GLU A 267 -18.24 -1.89 20.01
C GLU A 267 -16.93 -2.46 19.47
N TYR A 268 -16.09 -3.01 20.36
CA TYR A 268 -14.84 -3.67 19.99
C TYR A 268 -15.08 -4.86 19.04
N ALA A 269 -15.99 -5.77 19.42
CA ALA A 269 -16.29 -6.98 18.65
C ALA A 269 -16.78 -6.64 17.23
N VAL A 270 -17.78 -5.75 17.14
CA VAL A 270 -18.36 -5.32 15.86
C VAL A 270 -17.31 -4.71 14.96
N MET A 271 -16.48 -3.80 15.47
CA MET A 271 -15.44 -3.18 14.65
C MET A 271 -14.38 -4.18 14.20
N ARG A 272 -13.92 -5.07 15.10
CA ARG A 272 -12.89 -6.05 14.78
C ARG A 272 -13.33 -7.02 13.68
N GLU A 273 -14.51 -7.62 13.84
CA GLU A 273 -15.00 -8.61 12.88
C GLU A 273 -15.38 -7.96 11.56
N LEU A 274 -16.11 -6.84 11.57
CA LEU A 274 -16.49 -6.16 10.33
C LEU A 274 -15.31 -5.53 9.60
N SER A 275 -14.22 -5.20 10.30
CA SER A 275 -12.97 -4.76 9.65
C SER A 275 -12.29 -5.89 8.91
N LYS A 276 -12.50 -7.16 9.28
CA LYS A 276 -11.98 -8.34 8.58
C LYS A 276 -12.88 -8.78 7.43
N ASP A 277 -14.18 -8.78 7.67
CA ASP A 277 -15.18 -9.08 6.67
C ASP A 277 -16.48 -8.43 7.09
N CYS A 278 -16.88 -7.36 6.40
CA CYS A 278 -18.14 -6.71 6.74
C CYS A 278 -19.37 -7.46 6.22
N SER A 279 -19.25 -8.59 5.53
CA SER A 279 -20.40 -9.39 5.06
C SER A 279 -20.93 -10.39 6.10
N ILE A 280 -20.19 -10.63 7.18
CA ILE A 280 -20.61 -11.51 8.28
C ILE A 280 -21.97 -11.10 8.87
N ASN A 281 -22.75 -12.09 9.29
CA ASN A 281 -24.01 -11.86 9.99
C ASN A 281 -23.76 -11.33 11.40
N PHE A 282 -24.57 -10.37 11.83
CA PHE A 282 -24.44 -9.81 13.18
C PHE A 282 -24.67 -10.84 14.29
N SER A 283 -25.56 -11.82 14.05
CA SER A 283 -25.81 -12.93 14.99
C SER A 283 -24.60 -13.83 15.21
N ASP A 284 -23.72 -13.96 14.21
CA ASP A 284 -22.47 -14.72 14.36
C ASP A 284 -21.46 -13.96 15.22
N ILE A 285 -21.43 -12.62 15.13
CA ILE A 285 -20.65 -11.76 16.03
C ILE A 285 -21.18 -11.88 17.46
N ASP A 286 -22.51 -11.83 17.65
CA ASP A 286 -23.14 -11.97 18.96
C ASP A 286 -22.74 -13.29 19.62
N LYS A 287 -22.83 -14.41 18.89
CA LYS A 287 -22.41 -15.74 19.38
C LYS A 287 -20.92 -15.80 19.69
N ALA A 288 -20.06 -15.33 18.78
CA ALA A 288 -18.61 -15.41 18.93
C ALA A 288 -18.09 -14.65 20.16
N TYR A 289 -18.75 -13.55 20.53
CA TYR A 289 -18.36 -12.72 21.67
C TYR A 289 -19.27 -12.88 22.90
N GLY A 290 -20.28 -13.76 22.87
CA GLY A 290 -21.24 -13.95 23.96
C GLY A 290 -22.01 -12.67 24.30
N LEU A 291 -22.52 -11.99 23.27
CA LEU A 291 -23.37 -10.81 23.38
C LEU A 291 -24.85 -11.22 23.34
N ASN A 292 -25.73 -10.30 23.77
CA ASN A 292 -27.17 -10.49 23.62
C ASN A 292 -27.56 -10.50 22.15
N GLU A 293 -28.60 -11.25 21.80
CA GLU A 293 -29.11 -11.31 20.44
C GLU A 293 -29.50 -9.92 19.90
N GLY A 294 -29.00 -9.58 18.71
CA GLY A 294 -29.24 -8.29 18.05
C GLY A 294 -28.34 -7.15 18.55
N SER A 295 -27.48 -7.40 19.55
CA SER A 295 -26.58 -6.39 20.12
C SER A 295 -25.57 -5.90 19.10
N ALA A 296 -25.00 -6.79 18.28
CA ALA A 296 -24.04 -6.43 17.25
C ALA A 296 -24.66 -5.53 16.17
N GLN A 297 -25.88 -5.83 15.72
CA GLN A 297 -26.59 -5.01 14.74
C GLN A 297 -26.90 -3.62 15.30
N TYR A 298 -27.49 -3.56 16.50
CA TYR A 298 -27.75 -2.28 17.18
C TYR A 298 -26.47 -1.46 17.35
N THR A 299 -25.38 -2.12 17.78
CA THR A 299 -24.08 -1.47 17.97
C THR A 299 -23.53 -0.94 16.65
N TYR A 300 -23.62 -1.70 15.55
CA TYR A 300 -23.20 -1.25 14.22
C TYR A 300 -23.90 0.04 13.79
N HIS A 301 -25.23 0.09 13.89
CA HIS A 301 -25.99 1.30 13.54
C HIS A 301 -25.63 2.49 14.44
N LYS A 302 -25.48 2.27 15.75
CA LYS A 302 -25.02 3.31 16.68
C LYS A 302 -23.61 3.85 16.33
N LEU A 303 -22.70 2.97 15.89
CA LEU A 303 -21.36 3.35 15.46
C LEU A 303 -21.38 4.18 14.16
N LEU A 304 -22.30 3.88 13.24
CA LEU A 304 -22.54 4.66 12.02
C LEU A 304 -23.10 6.05 12.33
N GLU A 305 -24.09 6.14 13.22
CA GLU A 305 -24.72 7.40 13.63
C GLU A 305 -23.70 8.40 14.18
N ARG A 306 -22.79 7.92 15.05
CA ARG A 306 -21.72 8.76 15.63
C ARG A 306 -20.46 8.89 14.76
N LYS A 307 -20.45 8.33 13.55
CA LYS A 307 -19.32 8.38 12.60
C LYS A 307 -18.02 7.75 13.10
N THR A 308 -18.10 6.79 14.04
CA THR A 308 -16.96 5.93 14.36
C THR A 308 -16.70 4.96 13.22
N ILE A 309 -17.77 4.36 12.69
CA ILE A 309 -17.75 3.69 11.40
C ILE A 309 -18.32 4.69 10.40
N GLU A 310 -17.58 5.00 9.33
CA GLU A 310 -18.06 5.89 8.27
C GLU A 310 -19.04 5.18 7.34
N GLY A 311 -18.84 3.88 7.14
CA GLY A 311 -19.68 3.02 6.33
C GLY A 311 -19.04 1.65 6.08
N ALA A 312 -19.85 0.70 5.63
CA ALA A 312 -19.36 -0.50 4.98
C ALA A 312 -18.92 -0.17 3.55
N THR A 313 -17.89 -0.86 3.05
CA THR A 313 -17.27 -0.60 1.75
C THR A 313 -16.50 -1.83 1.29
N ILE A 314 -15.74 -1.70 0.21
CA ILE A 314 -14.85 -2.73 -0.29
C ILE A 314 -13.41 -2.23 -0.37
N CYS A 315 -12.47 -3.18 -0.41
CA CYS A 315 -11.08 -2.95 -0.74
C CYS A 315 -10.64 -3.97 -1.79
N MET A 316 -10.21 -3.50 -2.96
CA MET A 316 -9.56 -4.30 -4.00
C MET A 316 -8.13 -4.59 -3.56
N GLN A 317 -7.75 -5.86 -3.46
CA GLN A 317 -6.35 -6.21 -3.19
C GLN A 317 -5.52 -6.21 -4.49
N GLU A 318 -6.17 -6.46 -5.63
CA GLU A 318 -5.51 -6.58 -6.93
C GLU A 318 -6.24 -5.71 -7.95
N PRO A 319 -6.08 -4.38 -7.92
CA PRO A 319 -6.74 -3.48 -8.88
C PRO A 319 -6.20 -3.60 -10.32
N HIS A 320 -5.22 -4.48 -10.56
CA HIS A 320 -4.53 -4.66 -11.84
C HIS A 320 -3.87 -3.40 -12.42
N CYS A 321 -3.51 -2.43 -11.57
CA CYS A 321 -2.66 -1.32 -11.97
C CYS A 321 -1.21 -1.79 -12.20
N LYS A 322 -0.48 -1.21 -13.15
CA LYS A 322 0.95 -1.52 -13.41
C LYS A 322 1.84 -1.18 -12.21
N TYR A 323 1.52 -0.09 -11.52
CA TYR A 323 2.15 0.34 -10.28
C TYR A 323 1.28 1.40 -9.60
N SER A 324 1.68 1.82 -8.41
CA SER A 324 1.08 2.97 -7.73
C SER A 324 2.13 4.02 -7.46
N ALA A 325 1.75 5.29 -7.54
CA ALA A 325 2.61 6.42 -7.25
C ALA A 325 2.09 7.17 -6.02
N LEU A 326 3.01 7.56 -5.14
CA LEU A 326 2.77 8.55 -4.11
C LEU A 326 3.27 9.89 -4.64
N ILE A 327 2.36 10.85 -4.75
CA ILE A 327 2.63 12.20 -5.25
C ILE A 327 2.45 13.14 -4.07
N TYR A 328 3.44 13.99 -3.83
CA TYR A 328 3.41 15.02 -2.80
C TYR A 328 3.48 16.39 -3.47
N ILE A 329 2.38 17.13 -3.36
CA ILE A 329 2.21 18.49 -3.85
C ILE A 329 2.44 19.45 -2.68
N GLU A 330 3.65 20.01 -2.59
CA GLU A 330 3.99 21.03 -1.60
C GLU A 330 3.41 22.38 -2.05
N GLN A 331 2.79 23.12 -1.11
CA GLN A 331 2.23 24.44 -1.37
C GLN A 331 3.26 25.51 -1.00
N GLU A 332 3.85 26.13 -2.01
CA GLU A 332 4.84 27.21 -1.83
C GLU A 332 4.17 28.59 -1.82
N ASP A 333 3.14 28.79 -2.65
CA ASP A 333 2.33 30.00 -2.68
C ASP A 333 0.85 29.64 -2.51
N VAL A 334 0.38 29.76 -1.26
CA VAL A 334 -1.00 29.46 -0.87
C VAL A 334 -2.01 30.37 -1.57
N VAL A 335 -1.63 31.62 -1.90
CA VAL A 335 -2.53 32.56 -2.58
C VAL A 335 -2.72 32.15 -4.03
N ALA A 336 -1.64 31.79 -4.72
CA ALA A 336 -1.71 31.26 -6.08
C ALA A 336 -2.44 29.90 -6.13
N PHE A 337 -2.17 29.02 -5.17
CA PHE A 337 -2.86 27.73 -5.07
C PHE A 337 -4.37 27.94 -4.86
N ASN A 338 -4.78 28.81 -3.94
CA ASN A 338 -6.20 29.05 -3.67
C ASN A 338 -6.98 29.58 -4.87
N LYS A 339 -6.33 30.32 -5.79
CA LYS A 339 -6.94 30.73 -7.07
C LYS A 339 -7.23 29.56 -8.00
N THR A 340 -6.41 28.51 -7.94
CA THR A 340 -6.50 27.32 -8.82
C THR A 340 -7.05 26.07 -8.11
N LYS A 341 -7.35 26.14 -6.81
CA LYS A 341 -7.83 25.04 -5.96
C LYS A 341 -9.06 24.32 -6.51
N LYS A 342 -10.00 25.05 -7.13
CA LYS A 342 -11.18 24.42 -7.76
C LYS A 342 -10.81 23.55 -8.96
N ALA A 343 -9.84 23.97 -9.78
CA ALA A 343 -9.37 23.18 -10.92
C ALA A 343 -8.70 21.88 -10.44
N TYR A 344 -7.87 21.97 -9.39
CA TYR A 344 -7.29 20.80 -8.74
C TYR A 344 -8.36 19.80 -8.28
N PHE A 345 -9.39 20.26 -7.56
CA PHE A 345 -10.43 19.34 -7.10
C PHE A 345 -11.27 18.75 -8.24
N LYS A 346 -11.52 19.50 -9.31
CA LYS A 346 -12.18 18.97 -10.52
C LYS A 346 -11.34 17.87 -11.19
N ASN A 347 -10.02 18.02 -11.20
CA ASN A 347 -9.12 16.98 -11.67
C ASN A 347 -9.19 15.74 -10.78
N VAL A 348 -9.15 15.93 -9.46
CA VAL A 348 -9.24 14.86 -8.46
C VAL A 348 -10.51 14.01 -8.58
N ILE A 349 -11.66 14.65 -8.78
CA ILE A 349 -12.96 13.97 -8.88
C ILE A 349 -13.26 13.44 -10.27
N SER A 350 -12.37 13.65 -11.26
CA SER A 350 -12.57 13.12 -12.61
C SER A 350 -12.59 11.59 -12.58
N GLU A 351 -13.66 11.01 -13.10
CA GLU A 351 -13.84 9.56 -13.19
C GLU A 351 -13.61 9.10 -14.63
N GLY A 352 -12.58 8.28 -14.83
CA GLY A 352 -12.36 7.55 -16.08
C GLY A 352 -13.00 6.16 -16.05
N GLN A 353 -12.90 5.45 -17.18
CA GLN A 353 -13.17 4.01 -17.26
C GLN A 353 -12.02 3.23 -16.62
N ARG A 354 -12.10 3.07 -15.29
CA ARG A 354 -11.09 2.41 -14.46
C ARG A 354 -11.79 1.66 -13.32
N PRO A 355 -11.21 0.56 -12.83
CA PRO A 355 -11.80 -0.17 -11.70
C PRO A 355 -11.69 0.59 -10.38
N THR A 356 -10.82 1.62 -10.28
CA THR A 356 -10.68 2.45 -9.08
C THR A 356 -10.95 3.92 -9.37
N ASN A 357 -11.09 4.74 -8.31
CA ASN A 357 -10.93 6.18 -8.44
C ASN A 357 -9.52 6.53 -8.97
N ARG A 358 -9.38 7.76 -9.49
CA ARG A 358 -8.10 8.32 -9.95
C ARG A 358 -7.04 8.35 -8.85
N PHE A 359 -7.47 8.60 -7.62
CA PHE A 359 -6.63 8.55 -6.42
C PHE A 359 -7.25 7.60 -5.40
N ALA A 360 -6.46 6.67 -4.89
CA ALA A 360 -6.86 5.76 -3.81
C ALA A 360 -6.76 6.43 -2.43
N TYR A 361 -5.88 7.43 -2.30
CA TYR A 361 -5.73 8.23 -1.10
C TYR A 361 -5.38 9.67 -1.47
N ILE A 362 -5.90 10.62 -0.72
CA ILE A 362 -5.62 12.05 -0.79
C ILE A 362 -5.65 12.54 0.64
N ALA A 363 -4.63 13.26 1.09
CA ALA A 363 -4.70 13.92 2.36
C ALA A 363 -3.93 15.23 2.37
N ASP A 364 -4.43 16.19 3.13
CA ASP A 364 -3.70 17.40 3.39
C ASP A 364 -2.68 17.19 4.51
N THR A 365 -1.54 17.85 4.38
CA THR A 365 -0.35 17.71 5.22
C THR A 365 0.04 19.05 5.82
N SER A 366 0.67 19.04 7.00
CA SER A 366 1.08 20.26 7.72
C SER A 366 2.58 20.53 7.73
N SER A 367 3.43 19.56 7.38
CA SER A 367 4.88 19.74 7.40
C SER A 367 5.59 18.86 6.36
N PRO A 368 5.99 19.41 5.19
CA PRO A 368 5.57 20.72 4.68
C PRO A 368 4.05 20.82 4.48
N TYR A 369 3.52 22.04 4.36
CA TYR A 369 2.11 22.22 4.01
C TYR A 369 1.89 21.82 2.55
N GLY A 370 0.87 21.00 2.32
CA GLY A 370 0.64 20.46 0.98
C GLY A 370 -0.40 19.35 0.96
N ILE A 371 -0.42 18.62 -0.15
CA ILE A 371 -1.37 17.53 -0.39
C ILE A 371 -0.59 16.30 -0.82
N ILE A 372 -0.84 15.18 -0.16
CA ILE A 372 -0.33 13.88 -0.56
C ILE A 372 -1.43 13.11 -1.27
N THR A 373 -1.11 12.50 -2.41
CA THR A 373 -2.02 11.63 -3.13
C THR A 373 -1.36 10.30 -3.45
N LEU A 374 -2.16 9.24 -3.48
CA LEU A 374 -1.76 7.92 -3.92
C LEU A 374 -2.58 7.56 -5.16
N ALA A 375 -1.92 7.45 -6.30
CA ALA A 375 -2.54 7.18 -7.58
C ALA A 375 -2.22 5.76 -8.07
N PRO A 376 -3.21 4.90 -8.34
CA PRO A 376 -3.00 3.70 -9.15
C PRO A 376 -2.77 4.11 -10.61
N ILE A 377 -1.71 3.56 -11.22
CA ILE A 377 -1.29 3.87 -12.59
C ILE A 377 -1.47 2.62 -13.47
N TYR A 378 -2.25 2.74 -14.53
CA TYR A 378 -2.68 1.64 -15.40
C TYR A 378 -1.90 1.60 -16.73
N THR A 379 -1.46 2.76 -17.24
CA THR A 379 -0.65 2.85 -18.46
C THR A 379 0.72 3.46 -18.17
N ASP A 380 1.66 3.37 -19.13
CA ASP A 380 3.03 3.83 -18.89
C ASP A 380 3.14 5.37 -18.82
N ASP A 381 2.34 6.07 -19.62
CA ASP A 381 2.39 7.54 -19.77
C ASP A 381 1.51 8.29 -18.76
N GLU A 382 0.55 7.59 -18.13
CA GLU A 382 -0.48 8.20 -17.28
C GLU A 382 0.08 8.99 -16.09
N LEU A 383 1.19 8.54 -15.50
CA LEU A 383 1.81 9.29 -14.40
C LEU A 383 2.35 10.65 -14.89
N GLU A 384 3.07 10.66 -16.01
CA GLU A 384 3.65 11.90 -16.55
C GLU A 384 2.56 12.85 -17.05
N GLU A 385 1.51 12.33 -17.68
CA GLU A 385 0.31 13.11 -18.04
C GLU A 385 -0.32 13.75 -16.80
N MET A 386 -0.54 12.98 -15.74
CA MET A 386 -1.10 13.49 -14.48
C MET A 386 -0.22 14.57 -13.84
N LEU A 387 1.11 14.39 -13.84
CA LEU A 387 2.05 15.38 -13.33
C LEU A 387 2.07 16.64 -14.19
N GLY A 388 1.97 16.50 -15.52
CA GLY A 388 1.84 17.60 -16.48
C GLY A 388 0.59 18.43 -16.22
N GLU A 389 -0.57 17.79 -16.09
CA GLU A 389 -1.85 18.44 -15.77
C GLU A 389 -1.76 19.26 -14.47
N PHE A 390 -1.13 18.72 -13.42
CA PHE A 390 -0.94 19.46 -12.17
C PHE A 390 -0.07 20.70 -12.35
N ARG A 391 1.05 20.60 -13.09
CA ARG A 391 1.97 21.73 -13.34
C ARG A 391 1.31 22.83 -14.17
N GLU A 392 0.46 22.46 -15.12
CA GLU A 392 -0.24 23.40 -15.99
C GLU A 392 -1.37 24.12 -15.25
N GLN A 393 -2.23 23.35 -14.57
CA GLN A 393 -3.51 23.83 -14.01
C GLN A 393 -3.39 24.43 -12.61
N VAL A 394 -2.37 24.04 -11.84
CA VAL A 394 -2.20 24.45 -10.44
C VAL A 394 -0.95 25.31 -10.31
N LYS A 395 -1.09 26.47 -9.67
CA LYS A 395 0.02 27.43 -9.46
C LYS A 395 0.43 27.47 -7.99
N GLY A 396 1.69 27.84 -7.74
CA GLY A 396 2.24 27.93 -6.38
C GLY A 396 2.55 26.59 -5.74
N ILE A 397 2.85 25.56 -6.54
CA ILE A 397 3.11 24.20 -6.08
C ILE A 397 4.46 23.67 -6.54
N THR A 398 5.05 22.81 -5.71
CA THR A 398 6.16 21.93 -6.09
C THR A 398 5.73 20.48 -5.97
N ILE A 399 6.01 19.68 -6.98
CA ILE A 399 5.58 18.28 -7.02
C ILE A 399 6.79 17.37 -6.84
N LYS A 400 6.72 16.54 -5.80
CA LYS A 400 7.60 15.40 -5.55
C LYS A 400 6.80 14.13 -5.77
N TYR A 401 7.44 13.07 -6.23
CA TYR A 401 6.75 11.80 -6.42
C TYR A 401 7.67 10.60 -6.21
N SER A 402 7.06 9.47 -5.89
CA SER A 402 7.77 8.22 -5.70
C SER A 402 6.89 7.05 -6.10
N ILE A 403 7.46 6.13 -6.86
CA ILE A 403 6.76 4.92 -7.31
C ILE A 403 6.85 3.87 -6.22
N ILE A 404 5.71 3.31 -5.84
CA ILE A 404 5.60 2.25 -4.85
C ILE A 404 6.12 0.97 -5.49
N THR A 405 7.23 0.48 -4.95
CA THR A 405 7.91 -0.73 -5.41
C THR A 405 7.50 -1.99 -4.66
N ASN A 406 7.10 -1.83 -3.39
CA ASN A 406 6.62 -2.93 -2.55
C ASN A 406 5.74 -2.40 -1.40
N GLN A 407 4.70 -3.15 -1.04
CA GLN A 407 3.87 -2.90 0.15
C GLN A 407 4.28 -3.91 1.22
N LEU A 408 4.94 -3.47 2.29
CA LEU A 408 5.48 -4.36 3.31
C LEU A 408 4.43 -4.74 4.36
N LEU A 409 3.59 -3.77 4.75
CA LEU A 409 2.57 -3.91 5.79
C LEU A 409 1.34 -3.07 5.43
N GLY A 410 0.17 -3.51 5.90
CA GLY A 410 -1.12 -2.85 5.66
C GLY A 410 -1.60 -2.99 4.23
N ASN A 411 -2.74 -2.36 3.91
CA ASN A 411 -3.32 -2.34 2.56
C ASN A 411 -3.75 -0.93 2.17
N ILE A 412 -3.48 -0.59 0.90
CA ILE A 412 -4.05 0.61 0.26
C ILE A 412 -5.54 0.33 -0.06
N GLY A 413 -6.42 1.24 0.33
CA GLY A 413 -7.87 1.11 0.13
C GLY A 413 -8.33 1.37 -1.31
N PHE A 414 -7.88 0.55 -2.27
CA PHE A 414 -8.32 0.67 -3.66
C PHE A 414 -9.82 0.35 -3.78
N ARG A 415 -10.59 1.30 -4.33
CA ARG A 415 -12.01 1.15 -4.64
C ARG A 415 -12.44 2.15 -5.70
N ARG A 416 -13.68 2.03 -6.17
CA ARG A 416 -14.35 3.03 -7.01
C ARG A 416 -15.49 3.68 -6.24
N TYR A 417 -15.20 4.76 -5.52
CA TYR A 417 -16.17 5.46 -4.71
C TYR A 417 -16.88 6.56 -5.51
N ASP A 418 -18.17 6.81 -5.23
CA ASP A 418 -18.87 7.96 -5.84
C ASP A 418 -18.39 9.27 -5.18
N MET A 419 -17.60 10.02 -5.92
CA MET A 419 -17.02 11.28 -5.46
C MET A 419 -18.08 12.34 -5.13
N LYS A 420 -19.28 12.26 -5.69
CA LYS A 420 -20.36 13.25 -5.47
C LYS A 420 -20.79 13.36 -4.01
N THR A 421 -20.61 12.28 -3.26
CA THR A 421 -20.97 12.21 -1.83
C THR A 421 -19.92 12.86 -0.91
N THR A 422 -18.76 13.23 -1.46
CA THR A 422 -17.60 13.71 -0.68
C THR A 422 -17.62 15.22 -0.46
N GLY A 423 -16.92 15.69 0.59
CA GLY A 423 -16.67 17.11 0.79
C GLY A 423 -15.87 17.74 -0.37
N THR A 424 -14.98 16.98 -1.01
CA THR A 424 -14.19 17.40 -2.17
C THR A 424 -15.08 17.82 -3.33
N TYR A 425 -16.14 17.06 -3.62
CA TYR A 425 -17.11 17.43 -4.66
C TYR A 425 -17.86 18.72 -4.29
N LYS A 426 -18.26 18.87 -3.01
CA LYS A 426 -18.88 20.10 -2.54
C LYS A 426 -17.96 21.30 -2.74
N ILE A 427 -16.66 21.20 -2.47
CA ILE A 427 -15.71 22.30 -2.68
C ILE A 427 -15.48 22.58 -4.17
N ALA A 428 -15.42 21.54 -5.00
CA ALA A 428 -15.24 21.67 -6.44
C ALA A 428 -16.42 22.38 -7.13
N TYR A 429 -17.64 22.12 -6.67
CA TYR A 429 -18.89 22.58 -7.27
C TYR A 429 -19.70 23.56 -6.42
N SER A 430 -19.21 23.99 -5.25
CA SER A 430 -19.87 25.06 -4.49
C SER A 430 -19.84 26.35 -5.32
N GLU A 431 -21.02 26.84 -5.68
CA GLU A 431 -21.22 28.23 -6.07
C GLU A 431 -20.76 29.11 -4.90
N LYS A 432 -20.09 30.21 -5.22
CA LYS A 432 -19.60 31.15 -4.22
C LYS A 432 -20.76 31.97 -3.67
#